data_AF-A0AAU9S4D5-F1
#
_entry.id   AF-A0AAU9S4D5-F1
#
_cell.length_a   1.000
_cell.length_b   1.000
_cell.length_c   1.000
_cell.angle_alpha   90.00
_cell.angle_beta   90.00
_cell.angle_gamma   90.00
#
_symmetry.space_group_name_H-M   'P 1'
#
loop_
_entity.id
_entity.type
_entity.pdbx_description
1 polymer ?
#
loop_
_entity_poly.entity_id
_entity_poly.type
_entity_poly.pdbx_seq_one_letter_code
_entity_poly.pdbx_strand_id
1 'polypeptide(L)'
;MAALKASFMLRTLDSDVSGDVIADQVQRGSGAIHVIMGPMFSGKSTSLLRRIKSEISVGRSVAMLKSSKDTRYAKDSVVTHDGIGFPCWALPDLMSFPEKFGQDAYDKLDVIGIDEAQFFGDLYEFCCKVADDDGKTVIVAGLDGDYLRRRFGAILDIIPIADSVTKLTARCEVCGQKGFFTLRKTCDTRTELIGGADVYMPVCRKHYINNQIVIKASKKVLDSDKARAESRVEAAAAMV
;
A
#
# COMPACT_ATOMS: atom_id res chain seq x y z
N MET A 1 -8.61 15.85 -19.44
CA MET A 1 -7.41 15.47 -18.65
C MET A 1 -7.20 13.95 -18.53
N ALA A 2 -8.23 13.09 -18.63
CA ALA A 2 -8.06 11.63 -18.65
C ALA A 2 -7.40 11.09 -19.94
N ALA A 3 -7.76 11.65 -21.11
CA ALA A 3 -7.25 11.21 -22.41
C ALA A 3 -5.72 11.39 -22.61
N LEU A 4 -5.10 12.39 -21.96
CA LEU A 4 -3.65 12.60 -22.05
C LEU A 4 -2.84 11.60 -21.21
N LYS A 5 -3.43 11.00 -20.17
CA LYS A 5 -2.74 10.00 -19.32
C LYS A 5 -2.69 8.62 -19.99
N ALA A 6 -3.71 8.26 -20.77
CA ALA A 6 -3.75 7.00 -21.50
C ALA A 6 -2.68 6.93 -22.62
N SER A 7 -2.39 8.05 -23.28
CA SER A 7 -1.46 8.11 -24.42
C SER A 7 0.01 7.84 -24.04
N PHE A 8 0.39 7.98 -22.76
CA PHE A 8 1.76 7.73 -22.31
C PHE A 8 2.04 6.26 -21.94
N MET A 9 1.01 5.41 -21.88
CA MET A 9 1.13 3.98 -21.52
C MET A 9 0.82 2.99 -22.65
N LEU A 10 0.29 3.47 -23.78
CA LEU A 10 -0.02 2.66 -24.95
C LEU A 10 0.82 3.14 -26.14
N ARG A 11 1.92 2.44 -26.44
CA ARG A 11 2.58 2.54 -27.75
C ARG A 11 2.76 1.14 -28.35
N THR A 12 2.54 1.10 -29.67
CA THR A 12 2.70 0.00 -30.65
C THR A 12 1.48 -0.94 -30.73
N LEU A 13 0.84 -1.23 -31.86
CA LEU A 13 1.16 -1.07 -33.30
C LEU A 13 -0.12 -0.73 -34.12
N ASP A 14 0.03 0.12 -35.13
CA ASP A 14 -0.86 0.15 -36.30
C ASP A 14 -0.43 -0.97 -37.26
N SER A 15 -1.37 -1.82 -37.68
CA SER A 15 -1.28 -2.54 -38.95
C SER A 15 -2.66 -3.04 -39.37
N ASP A 16 -3.13 -2.52 -40.50
CA ASP A 16 -4.33 -2.93 -41.23
C ASP A 16 -4.32 -4.42 -41.59
N VAL A 17 -5.37 -5.17 -41.21
CA VAL A 17 -5.84 -6.34 -41.97
C VAL A 17 -7.37 -6.45 -41.86
N SER A 18 -8.03 -6.42 -43.01
CA SER A 18 -9.44 -6.72 -43.23
C SER A 18 -9.71 -8.23 -43.24
N GLY A 19 -10.79 -8.69 -42.60
CA GLY A 19 -11.41 -10.00 -42.89
C GLY A 19 -11.92 -10.79 -41.68
N ASP A 20 -13.24 -11.00 -41.68
CA ASP A 20 -14.05 -12.03 -41.01
C ASP A 20 -14.25 -12.03 -39.48
N VAL A 21 -15.52 -11.84 -39.11
CA VAL A 21 -16.08 -11.84 -37.76
C VAL A 21 -16.23 -13.28 -37.26
N ILE A 22 -15.17 -13.81 -36.66
CA ILE A 22 -15.28 -14.93 -35.72
C ILE A 22 -15.05 -14.31 -34.34
N ALA A 23 -16.03 -14.47 -33.44
CA ALA A 23 -15.93 -14.00 -32.06
C ALA A 23 -14.69 -14.61 -31.40
N ASP A 24 -13.63 -13.82 -31.33
CA ASP A 24 -12.35 -14.16 -30.74
C ASP A 24 -12.55 -14.24 -29.23
N GLN A 25 -12.93 -15.42 -28.74
CA GLN A 25 -12.70 -15.76 -27.34
C GLN A 25 -11.20 -15.92 -27.16
N VAL A 26 -10.50 -14.79 -27.04
CA VAL A 26 -9.12 -14.73 -26.57
C VAL A 26 -9.10 -15.53 -25.27
N GLN A 27 -8.51 -16.72 -25.30
CA GLN A 27 -8.19 -17.47 -24.08
C GLN A 27 -7.17 -16.63 -23.30
N ARG A 28 -7.68 -15.69 -22.50
CA ARG A 28 -6.87 -14.98 -21.52
C ARG A 28 -6.35 -16.06 -20.57
N GLY A 29 -5.02 -16.15 -20.44
CA GLY A 29 -4.40 -17.06 -19.47
C GLY A 29 -4.93 -16.78 -18.06
N SER A 30 -4.75 -17.73 -17.14
CA SER A 30 -5.13 -17.52 -15.74
C SER A 30 -4.45 -16.27 -15.18
N GLY A 31 -5.22 -15.40 -14.51
CA GLY A 31 -4.65 -14.30 -13.75
C GLY A 31 -3.79 -14.78 -12.60
N ALA A 32 -3.11 -13.85 -11.92
CA ALA A 32 -2.25 -14.18 -10.78
C ALA A 32 -2.17 -13.02 -9.80
N ILE A 33 -2.03 -13.33 -8.51
CA ILE A 33 -1.93 -12.37 -7.41
C ILE A 33 -0.56 -12.51 -6.74
N HIS A 34 0.21 -11.43 -6.73
CA HIS A 34 1.53 -11.37 -6.09
C HIS A 34 1.54 -10.30 -5.00
N VAL A 35 1.84 -10.69 -3.77
CA VAL A 35 1.86 -9.80 -2.60
C VAL A 35 3.29 -9.49 -2.17
N ILE A 36 3.61 -8.22 -2.01
CA ILE A 36 4.86 -7.68 -1.47
C ILE A 36 4.53 -6.91 -0.20
N MET A 37 4.77 -7.52 0.95
CA MET A 37 4.43 -6.95 2.25
C MET A 37 5.64 -6.73 3.15
N GLY A 38 5.46 -6.00 4.25
CA GLY A 38 6.51 -5.75 5.23
C GLY A 38 6.42 -4.36 5.88
N PRO A 39 7.29 -4.05 6.84
CA PRO A 39 7.22 -2.80 7.59
C PRO A 39 7.50 -1.58 6.70
N MET A 40 7.29 -0.38 7.23
CA MET A 40 7.77 0.84 6.57
C MET A 40 9.29 0.76 6.35
N PHE A 41 9.78 1.44 5.32
CA PHE A 41 11.20 1.50 4.96
C PHE A 41 11.85 0.16 4.55
N SER A 42 11.04 -0.84 4.19
CA SER A 42 11.52 -2.13 3.67
C SER A 42 11.68 -2.19 2.15
N GLY A 43 11.39 -1.11 1.43
CA GLY A 43 11.52 -1.04 -0.03
C GLY A 43 10.38 -1.69 -0.82
N LYS A 44 9.15 -1.75 -0.26
CA LYS A 44 7.96 -2.31 -0.92
C LYS A 44 7.65 -1.62 -2.26
N SER A 45 7.46 -0.30 -2.25
CA SER A 45 7.18 0.49 -3.46
C SER A 45 8.31 0.34 -4.49
N THR A 46 9.57 0.34 -4.07
CA THR A 46 10.72 0.08 -4.95
C THR A 46 10.67 -1.31 -5.59
N SER A 47 10.30 -2.33 -4.82
CA SER A 47 10.17 -3.71 -5.32
C SER A 47 9.01 -3.88 -6.28
N LEU A 48 7.86 -3.25 -5.98
CA LEU A 48 6.69 -3.18 -6.87
C LEU A 48 7.07 -2.51 -8.19
N LEU A 49 7.69 -1.32 -8.13
CA LEU A 49 8.12 -0.58 -9.31
C LEU A 49 9.14 -1.33 -10.16
N ARG A 50 10.08 -2.04 -9.53
CA ARG A 50 11.03 -2.90 -10.24
C ARG A 50 10.29 -3.99 -11.00
N ARG A 51 9.28 -4.61 -10.40
CA ARG A 51 8.50 -5.67 -11.05
C ARG A 51 7.65 -5.12 -12.19
N ILE A 52 6.97 -4.00 -11.98
CA ILE A 52 6.20 -3.31 -13.03
C ILE A 52 7.07 -2.92 -14.22
N LYS A 53 8.28 -2.39 -13.99
CA LYS A 53 9.24 -2.12 -15.07
C LYS A 53 9.67 -3.38 -15.82
N SER A 54 9.80 -4.51 -15.13
CA SER A 54 10.10 -5.80 -15.75
C SER A 54 8.97 -6.24 -16.69
N GLU A 55 7.70 -6.11 -16.27
CA GLU A 55 6.54 -6.44 -17.11
C GLU A 55 6.47 -5.55 -18.35
N ILE A 56 6.73 -4.25 -18.22
CA ILE A 56 6.83 -3.33 -19.37
C ILE A 56 7.94 -3.76 -20.33
N SER A 57 9.10 -4.17 -19.81
CA SER A 57 10.26 -4.52 -20.64
C SER A 57 10.03 -5.74 -21.53
N VAL A 58 9.06 -6.60 -21.16
CA VAL A 58 8.64 -7.76 -21.97
C VAL A 58 7.38 -7.46 -22.81
N GLY A 59 6.98 -6.19 -22.90
CA GLY A 59 5.90 -5.72 -23.77
C GLY A 59 4.50 -5.80 -23.17
N ARG A 60 4.36 -6.10 -21.87
CA ARG A 60 3.05 -6.15 -21.21
C ARG A 60 2.55 -4.76 -20.87
N SER A 61 1.25 -4.55 -21.06
CA SER A 61 0.56 -3.30 -20.71
C SER A 61 0.29 -3.27 -19.20
N VAL A 62 0.60 -2.13 -18.56
CA VAL A 62 0.56 -2.02 -17.10
C VAL A 62 -0.17 -0.77 -16.64
N ALA A 63 -0.83 -0.87 -15.48
CA ALA A 63 -1.33 0.27 -14.73
C ALA A 63 -0.78 0.25 -13.29
N MET A 64 -0.50 1.42 -12.73
CA MET A 64 -0.10 1.58 -11.34
C MET A 64 -1.16 2.37 -10.58
N LEU A 65 -1.61 1.85 -9.45
CA LEU A 65 -2.63 2.44 -8.58
C LEU A 65 -2.02 2.78 -7.21
N LYS A 66 -2.49 3.87 -6.61
CA LYS A 66 -2.18 4.22 -5.22
C LYS A 66 -3.41 4.77 -4.53
N SER A 67 -3.48 4.66 -3.20
CA SER A 67 -4.57 5.28 -2.46
C SER A 67 -4.43 6.81 -2.47
N SER A 68 -5.54 7.50 -2.72
CA SER A 68 -5.63 8.97 -2.60
C SER A 68 -5.50 9.47 -1.15
N LYS A 69 -5.67 8.58 -0.17
CA LYS A 69 -5.44 8.86 1.25
C LYS A 69 -3.96 9.06 1.58
N ASP A 70 -3.06 8.50 0.77
CA ASP A 70 -1.62 8.70 0.96
C ASP A 70 -1.14 9.97 0.24
N THR A 71 -1.04 11.05 1.02
CA THR A 71 -0.58 12.37 0.58
C THR A 71 0.90 12.63 0.87
N ARG A 72 1.67 11.63 1.34
CA ARG A 72 3.12 11.81 1.66
C ARG A 72 3.98 12.09 0.43
N TYR A 73 3.51 11.67 -0.73
CA TYR A 73 4.16 11.85 -2.03
C TYR A 73 3.19 12.53 -2.99
N ALA A 74 3.71 13.12 -4.07
CA ALA A 74 2.93 13.84 -5.06
C ALA A 74 1.66 13.07 -5.51
N LYS A 75 0.58 13.83 -5.76
CA LYS A 75 -0.76 13.29 -6.03
C LYS A 75 -0.81 12.37 -7.27
N ASP A 76 0.12 12.55 -8.21
CA ASP A 76 0.11 11.90 -9.53
C ASP A 76 1.30 10.95 -9.79
N SER A 77 2.10 10.62 -8.76
CA SER A 77 3.20 9.67 -8.93
C SER A 77 3.43 8.78 -7.70
N VAL A 78 3.79 7.53 -7.96
CA VAL A 78 4.48 6.71 -6.96
C VAL A 78 5.93 7.18 -6.98
N VAL A 79 6.31 7.92 -5.95
CA VAL A 79 7.69 8.35 -5.74
C VAL A 79 8.31 7.36 -4.79
N THR A 80 9.24 6.55 -5.27
CA THR A 80 10.09 5.78 -4.36
C THR A 80 10.89 6.74 -3.50
N HIS A 81 11.31 6.29 -2.32
CA HIS A 81 12.33 6.98 -1.53
C HIS A 81 13.59 7.35 -2.35
N ASP A 82 13.86 6.60 -3.43
CA ASP A 82 14.99 6.80 -4.36
C ASP A 82 14.74 7.85 -5.47
N GLY A 83 13.63 8.60 -5.41
CA GLY A 83 13.36 9.75 -6.31
C GLY A 83 12.85 9.40 -7.73
N ILE A 84 12.67 8.12 -8.05
CA ILE A 84 12.13 7.69 -9.35
C ILE A 84 10.60 7.72 -9.29
N GLY A 85 9.99 8.64 -10.06
CA GLY A 85 8.54 8.73 -10.21
C GLY A 85 8.03 7.84 -11.35
N PHE A 86 6.96 7.09 -11.09
CA PHE A 86 6.19 6.40 -12.13
C PHE A 86 4.74 6.92 -12.14
N PRO A 87 4.14 7.20 -13.31
CA PRO A 87 2.76 7.67 -13.38
C PRO A 87 1.81 6.68 -12.73
N CYS A 88 0.91 7.17 -11.88
CA CYS A 88 -0.07 6.32 -11.20
C CYS A 88 -1.45 6.98 -11.08
N TRP A 89 -2.46 6.15 -10.87
CA TRP A 89 -3.82 6.57 -10.59
C TRP A 89 -4.04 6.61 -9.08
N ALA A 90 -4.23 7.83 -8.55
CA ALA A 90 -4.63 8.02 -7.16
C ALA A 90 -6.14 7.85 -7.04
N LEU A 91 -6.58 6.82 -6.32
CA LEU A 91 -7.99 6.44 -6.20
C LEU A 91 -8.42 6.31 -4.74
N PRO A 92 -9.68 6.67 -4.41
CA PRO A 92 -10.23 6.41 -3.08
C PRO A 92 -10.60 4.93 -2.87
N ASP A 93 -10.96 4.22 -3.95
CA ASP A 93 -11.39 2.82 -4.01
C ASP A 93 -10.86 2.20 -5.32
N LEU A 94 -10.60 0.89 -5.33
CA LEU A 94 -10.05 0.18 -6.49
C LEU A 94 -11.14 -0.19 -7.51
N MET A 95 -12.36 -0.50 -7.04
CA MET A 95 -13.44 -0.97 -7.91
C MET A 95 -13.92 0.09 -8.92
N SER A 96 -13.72 1.38 -8.66
CA SER A 96 -13.98 2.44 -9.65
C SER A 96 -12.90 2.58 -10.73
N PHE A 97 -11.79 1.83 -10.65
CA PHE A 97 -10.68 1.94 -11.60
C PHE A 97 -11.08 1.64 -13.05
N PRO A 98 -11.76 0.52 -13.39
CA PRO A 98 -12.07 0.20 -14.79
C PRO A 98 -12.89 1.30 -15.48
N GLU A 99 -13.90 1.84 -14.80
CA GLU A 99 -14.75 2.92 -15.32
C GLU A 99 -13.96 4.22 -15.51
N LYS A 100 -13.17 4.62 -14.50
CA LYS A 100 -12.37 5.87 -14.56
C LYS A 100 -11.23 5.82 -15.56
N PHE A 101 -10.68 4.63 -15.79
CA PHE A 101 -9.63 4.40 -16.78
C PHE A 101 -10.19 4.33 -18.21
N GLY A 102 -11.44 3.89 -18.34
CA GLY A 102 -12.12 3.60 -19.60
C GLY A 102 -12.02 2.11 -19.93
N GLN A 103 -13.16 1.49 -20.19
CA GLN A 103 -13.27 0.02 -20.33
C GLN A 103 -12.34 -0.52 -21.42
N ASP A 104 -12.34 0.10 -22.61
CA ASP A 104 -11.48 -0.33 -23.72
C ASP A 104 -9.98 -0.26 -23.40
N ALA A 105 -9.57 0.70 -22.57
CA ALA A 105 -8.19 0.82 -22.12
C ALA A 105 -7.89 -0.21 -21.03
N TYR A 106 -8.84 -0.44 -20.12
CA TYR A 106 -8.73 -1.43 -19.04
C TYR A 106 -8.61 -2.84 -19.59
N ASP A 107 -9.39 -3.20 -20.60
CA ASP A 107 -9.41 -4.54 -21.19
C ASP A 107 -8.06 -4.89 -21.84
N LYS A 108 -7.31 -3.88 -22.28
CA LYS A 108 -5.97 -4.01 -22.85
C LYS A 108 -4.88 -4.16 -21.80
N LEU A 109 -5.16 -3.99 -20.51
CA LEU A 109 -4.17 -4.14 -19.44
C LEU A 109 -3.87 -5.61 -19.15
N ASP A 110 -2.59 -5.94 -19.02
CA ASP A 110 -2.11 -7.26 -18.60
C ASP A 110 -1.79 -7.31 -17.10
N VAL A 111 -1.29 -6.20 -16.55
CA VAL A 111 -0.79 -6.11 -15.16
C VAL A 111 -1.30 -4.87 -14.45
N ILE A 112 -1.75 -5.04 -13.21
CA ILE A 112 -2.15 -3.94 -12.31
C ILE A 112 -1.28 -3.98 -11.06
N GLY A 113 -0.46 -2.95 -10.86
CA GLY A 113 0.29 -2.71 -9.64
C GLY A 113 -0.50 -1.85 -8.66
N ILE A 114 -0.54 -2.23 -7.39
CA ILE A 114 -1.25 -1.50 -6.33
C ILE A 114 -0.27 -1.19 -5.21
N ASP A 115 0.01 0.09 -4.96
CA ASP A 115 0.84 0.54 -3.83
C ASP A 115 -0.02 1.01 -2.66
N GLU A 116 0.55 0.90 -1.45
CA GLU A 116 -0.08 1.28 -0.18
C GLU A 116 -1.46 0.63 0.02
N ALA A 117 -1.56 -0.64 -0.38
CA ALA A 117 -2.84 -1.33 -0.53
C ALA A 117 -3.59 -1.56 0.79
N GLN A 118 -2.96 -1.38 1.95
CA GLN A 118 -3.63 -1.43 3.25
C GLN A 118 -4.71 -0.33 3.42
N PHE A 119 -4.73 0.70 2.56
CA PHE A 119 -5.75 1.76 2.61
C PHE A 119 -7.00 1.47 1.77
N PHE A 120 -6.99 0.40 0.96
CA PHE A 120 -8.13 -0.02 0.16
C PHE A 120 -8.95 -1.07 0.90
N GLY A 121 -10.21 -0.73 1.18
CA GLY A 121 -11.15 -1.63 1.85
C GLY A 121 -11.70 -2.72 0.93
N ASP A 122 -11.71 -2.44 -0.37
CA ASP A 122 -12.22 -3.28 -1.47
C ASP A 122 -11.11 -4.09 -2.17
N LEU A 123 -9.94 -4.24 -1.52
CA LEU A 123 -8.78 -4.91 -2.11
C LEU A 123 -9.06 -6.38 -2.43
N TYR A 124 -9.79 -7.09 -1.57
CA TYR A 124 -10.07 -8.51 -1.76
C TYR A 124 -10.95 -8.72 -2.99
N GLU A 125 -12.08 -8.01 -3.05
CA GLU A 125 -13.04 -8.07 -4.14
C GLU A 125 -12.39 -7.66 -5.47
N PHE A 126 -11.55 -6.61 -5.43
CA PHE A 126 -10.80 -6.18 -6.61
C PHE A 126 -9.83 -7.26 -7.10
N CYS A 127 -9.08 -7.90 -6.20
CA CYS A 127 -8.12 -8.94 -6.58
C CYS A 127 -8.82 -10.15 -7.21
N CYS A 128 -9.92 -10.64 -6.62
CA CYS A 128 -10.71 -11.73 -7.19
C CYS A 128 -11.23 -11.36 -8.57
N LYS A 129 -11.87 -10.19 -8.72
CA LYS A 129 -12.38 -9.76 -10.03
C LYS A 129 -11.26 -9.69 -11.08
N VAL A 130 -10.14 -9.04 -10.75
CA VAL A 130 -9.09 -8.77 -11.73
C VAL A 130 -8.29 -10.03 -12.10
N ALA A 131 -8.03 -10.92 -11.14
CA ALA A 131 -7.27 -12.13 -11.38
C ALA A 131 -8.14 -13.29 -11.88
N ASP A 132 -9.27 -13.55 -11.23
CA ASP A 132 -10.10 -14.73 -11.47
C ASP A 132 -11.03 -14.53 -12.68
N ASP A 133 -11.69 -13.36 -12.78
CA ASP A 133 -12.67 -13.11 -13.84
C ASP A 133 -12.01 -12.48 -15.09
N ASP A 134 -11.11 -11.53 -14.87
CA ASP A 134 -10.53 -10.69 -15.94
C ASP A 134 -9.22 -11.23 -16.53
N GLY A 135 -8.63 -12.26 -15.90
CA GLY A 135 -7.40 -12.95 -16.33
C GLY A 135 -6.13 -12.09 -16.29
N LYS A 136 -6.05 -11.10 -15.40
CA LYS A 136 -4.92 -10.15 -15.31
C LYS A 136 -4.01 -10.46 -14.12
N THR A 137 -2.75 -10.02 -14.20
CA THR A 137 -1.82 -10.13 -13.07
C THR A 137 -1.96 -8.94 -12.13
N VAL A 138 -2.16 -9.17 -10.83
CA VAL A 138 -2.20 -8.15 -9.78
C VAL A 138 -0.93 -8.23 -8.93
N ILE A 139 -0.21 -7.12 -8.80
CA ILE A 139 0.97 -7.03 -7.93
C ILE A 139 0.68 -6.02 -6.82
N VAL A 140 0.49 -6.51 -5.60
CA VAL A 140 0.06 -5.72 -4.45
C VAL A 140 1.24 -5.42 -3.53
N ALA A 141 1.42 -4.17 -3.14
CA ALA A 141 2.37 -3.74 -2.13
C ALA A 141 1.66 -3.06 -0.95
N GLY A 142 1.98 -3.46 0.28
CA GLY A 142 1.35 -2.86 1.45
C GLY A 142 1.93 -3.30 2.79
N LEU A 143 1.48 -2.67 3.86
CA LEU A 143 1.86 -3.02 5.23
C LEU A 143 1.13 -4.31 5.65
N ASP A 144 1.86 -5.27 6.20
CA ASP A 144 1.28 -6.48 6.79
C ASP A 144 0.66 -6.23 8.17
N GLY A 145 1.09 -5.17 8.85
CA GLY A 145 0.48 -4.73 10.09
C GLY A 145 0.70 -3.26 10.41
N ASP A 146 -0.15 -2.75 11.29
CA ASP A 146 -0.09 -1.38 11.80
C ASP A 146 1.04 -1.20 12.82
N TYR A 147 1.14 0.01 13.39
CA TYR A 147 2.14 0.33 14.41
C TYR A 147 1.97 -0.47 15.72
N LEU A 148 0.84 -1.15 15.90
CA LEU A 148 0.51 -2.03 17.02
C LEU A 148 0.75 -3.52 16.70
N ARG A 149 1.22 -3.84 15.48
CA ARG A 149 1.34 -5.19 14.91
C ARG A 149 0.00 -5.92 14.75
N ARG A 150 -1.08 -5.17 14.59
CA ARG A 150 -2.40 -5.70 14.25
C ARG A 150 -2.57 -5.68 12.74
N ARG A 151 -3.54 -6.44 12.24
CA ARG A 151 -3.95 -6.41 10.84
C ARG A 151 -4.18 -4.97 10.38
N PHE A 152 -3.64 -4.61 9.21
CA PHE A 152 -3.87 -3.31 8.57
C PHE A 152 -4.59 -3.53 7.23
N GLY A 153 -5.83 -3.06 7.13
CA GLY A 153 -6.63 -3.15 5.91
C GLY A 153 -6.93 -4.60 5.54
N ALA A 154 -6.99 -4.88 4.24
CA ALA A 154 -7.32 -6.19 3.68
C ALA A 154 -6.10 -6.94 3.10
N ILE A 155 -4.87 -6.47 3.33
CA ILE A 155 -3.63 -7.11 2.82
C ILE A 155 -3.53 -8.58 3.24
N LEU A 156 -3.89 -8.90 4.49
CA LEU A 156 -3.80 -10.26 5.00
C LEU A 156 -4.90 -11.18 4.45
N ASP A 157 -6.00 -10.62 3.96
CA ASP A 157 -7.15 -11.37 3.45
C ASP A 157 -6.89 -11.92 2.05
N ILE A 158 -6.00 -11.28 1.28
CA ILE A 158 -5.61 -11.74 -0.05
C ILE A 158 -4.48 -12.77 -0.02
N ILE A 159 -3.86 -13.04 1.14
CA ILE A 159 -2.78 -14.04 1.26
C ILE A 159 -3.23 -15.45 0.82
N PRO A 160 -4.41 -15.96 1.21
CA PRO A 160 -4.85 -17.30 0.82
C PRO A 160 -5.09 -17.47 -0.68
N ILE A 161 -5.39 -16.38 -1.40
CA ILE A 161 -5.63 -16.37 -2.85
C ILE A 161 -4.40 -15.92 -3.64
N ALA A 162 -3.26 -15.66 -2.98
CA ALA A 162 -2.06 -15.17 -3.65
C ALA A 162 -1.16 -16.31 -4.15
N ASP A 163 -0.77 -16.25 -5.42
CA ASP A 163 0.23 -17.13 -6.03
C ASP A 163 1.63 -16.95 -5.44
N SER A 164 1.95 -15.74 -4.96
CA SER A 164 3.20 -15.51 -4.24
C SER A 164 3.07 -14.47 -3.15
N VAL A 165 3.72 -14.71 -2.02
CA VAL A 165 3.78 -13.76 -0.91
C VAL A 165 5.24 -13.52 -0.51
N THR A 166 5.70 -12.29 -0.66
CA THR A 166 7.05 -11.85 -0.29
C THR A 166 6.97 -10.89 0.88
N LYS A 167 7.56 -11.26 2.03
CA LYS A 167 7.69 -10.36 3.18
C LYS A 167 9.09 -9.75 3.25
N LEU A 168 9.19 -8.48 2.91
CA LEU A 168 10.41 -7.70 2.99
C LEU A 168 10.75 -7.33 4.43
N THR A 169 12.03 -7.08 4.68
CA THR A 169 12.54 -6.61 5.97
C THR A 169 13.24 -5.28 5.78
N ALA A 170 13.06 -4.37 6.73
CA ALA A 170 13.82 -3.12 6.80
C ALA A 170 15.11 -3.32 7.61
N ARG A 171 15.91 -2.26 7.74
CA ARG A 171 17.03 -2.19 8.70
C ARG A 171 16.54 -1.55 9.99
N CYS A 172 16.69 -2.21 11.13
CA CYS A 172 16.30 -1.67 12.43
C CYS A 172 17.10 -0.41 12.73
N GLU A 173 16.41 0.70 13.00
CA GLU A 173 17.05 2.01 13.24
C GLU A 173 17.86 2.02 14.55
N VAL A 174 17.51 1.16 15.52
CA VAL A 174 18.18 1.10 16.83
C VAL A 174 19.45 0.26 16.83
N CYS A 175 19.48 -0.88 16.13
CA CYS A 175 20.62 -1.82 16.19
C CYS A 175 21.17 -2.28 14.85
N GLY A 176 20.63 -1.78 13.74
CA GLY A 176 21.09 -2.13 12.38
C GLY A 176 20.75 -3.54 11.89
N GLN A 177 20.20 -4.42 12.73
CA GLN A 177 19.75 -5.77 12.35
C GLN A 177 18.44 -5.74 11.56
N LYS A 178 17.95 -6.89 11.08
CA LYS A 178 16.66 -6.97 10.35
C LYS A 178 15.50 -6.41 11.20
N GLY A 179 14.82 -5.42 10.66
CA GLY A 179 13.61 -4.80 11.18
C GLY A 179 12.38 -5.41 10.53
N PHE A 180 11.43 -5.84 11.35
CA PHE A 180 10.23 -6.55 10.91
C PHE A 180 8.96 -5.77 11.19
N PHE A 181 9.05 -4.67 11.96
CA PHE A 181 7.90 -3.93 12.45
C PHE A 181 8.10 -2.44 12.27
N THR A 182 7.00 -1.73 12.05
CA THR A 182 6.94 -0.28 12.16
C THR A 182 6.65 0.09 13.61
N LEU A 183 7.49 0.92 14.22
CA LEU A 183 7.20 1.56 15.51
C LEU A 183 6.83 3.02 15.28
N ARG A 184 5.79 3.50 15.93
CA ARG A 184 5.46 4.93 16.01
C ARG A 184 6.29 5.60 17.10
N LYS A 185 6.95 6.71 16.76
CA LYS A 185 7.77 7.55 17.66
C LYS A 185 6.92 8.50 18.51
N THR A 186 5.72 8.86 18.04
CA THR A 186 4.83 9.83 18.69
C THR A 186 3.82 9.18 19.64
N CYS A 187 3.23 9.98 20.53
CA CYS A 187 2.19 9.55 21.47
C CYS A 187 0.78 9.46 20.85
N ASP A 188 0.61 9.85 19.58
CA ASP A 188 -0.68 9.81 18.88
C ASP A 188 -1.19 8.36 18.81
N THR A 189 -2.48 8.17 19.07
CA THR A 189 -3.14 6.85 19.14
C THR A 189 -3.91 6.49 17.88
N ARG A 190 -4.15 7.43 16.95
CA ARG A 190 -4.92 7.18 15.71
C ARG A 190 -4.27 6.09 14.86
N THR A 191 -5.02 5.10 14.38
CA THR A 191 -4.44 4.02 13.58
C THR A 191 -3.85 4.55 12.27
N GLU A 192 -4.62 5.35 11.54
CA GLU A 192 -4.20 6.02 10.32
C GLU A 192 -3.63 7.41 10.63
N LEU A 193 -2.30 7.48 10.77
CA LEU A 193 -1.57 8.74 10.83
C LEU A 193 -0.57 8.77 9.69
N ILE A 194 -0.82 9.64 8.72
CA ILE A 194 0.03 9.83 7.54
C ILE A 194 1.32 10.51 8.00
N GLY A 195 2.46 9.84 7.81
CA GLY A 195 3.77 10.32 8.23
C GLY A 195 4.92 9.48 7.67
N GLY A 196 6.13 10.02 7.74
CA GLY A 196 7.36 9.40 7.25
C GLY A 196 8.28 8.99 8.41
N ALA A 197 9.58 9.23 8.23
CA ALA A 197 10.62 8.89 9.21
C ALA A 197 10.59 9.73 10.49
N ASP A 198 9.89 10.87 10.43
CA ASP A 198 9.59 11.75 11.55
C ASP A 198 8.61 11.09 12.55
N VAL A 199 7.62 10.36 12.05
CA VAL A 199 6.60 9.70 12.88
C VAL A 199 6.92 8.23 13.15
N TYR A 200 7.60 7.55 12.23
CA TYR A 200 7.77 6.10 12.25
C TYR A 200 9.22 5.67 12.11
N MET A 201 9.58 4.53 12.70
CA MET A 201 10.84 3.85 12.45
C MET A 201 10.70 2.33 12.30
N PRO A 202 11.54 1.69 11.47
CA PRO A 202 11.62 0.24 11.39
C PRO A 202 12.40 -0.32 12.58
N VAL A 203 11.88 -1.35 13.23
CA VAL A 203 12.51 -1.98 14.40
C VAL A 203 12.48 -3.50 14.37
N CYS A 204 13.47 -4.12 15.01
CA CYS A 204 13.47 -5.56 15.28
C CYS A 204 12.50 -5.91 16.42
N ARG A 205 12.29 -7.20 16.66
CA ARG A 205 11.35 -7.68 17.68
C ARG A 205 11.66 -7.15 19.09
N LYS A 206 12.94 -7.22 19.48
CA LYS A 206 13.44 -6.76 20.78
C LYS A 206 13.16 -5.28 21.00
N HIS A 207 13.56 -4.42 20.07
CA HIS A 207 13.40 -2.97 20.24
C HIS A 207 11.96 -2.50 20.21
N TYR A 208 11.08 -3.16 19.45
CA TYR A 208 9.65 -2.89 19.54
C TYR A 208 9.10 -3.20 20.94
N ILE A 209 9.37 -4.40 21.48
CA ILE A 209 8.83 -4.81 22.79
C ILE A 209 9.37 -3.89 23.89
N ASN A 210 10.68 -3.60 23.89
CA ASN A 210 11.29 -2.72 24.88
C ASN A 210 10.70 -1.30 24.83
N ASN A 211 10.51 -0.71 23.64
CA ASN A 211 9.89 0.61 23.53
C ASN A 211 8.43 0.60 23.98
N GLN A 212 7.67 -0.46 23.71
CA GLN A 212 6.29 -0.57 24.19
C GLN A 212 6.21 -0.62 25.72
N ILE A 213 7.18 -1.26 26.39
CA ILE A 213 7.27 -1.23 27.85
C ILE A 213 7.52 0.19 28.35
N VAL A 214 8.48 0.89 27.73
CA VAL A 214 8.79 2.30 28.07
C VAL A 214 7.58 3.19 27.87
N ILE A 215 6.91 3.13 26.71
CA ILE A 215 5.72 3.94 26.41
C ILE A 215 4.59 3.65 27.41
N LYS A 216 4.34 2.39 27.75
CA LYS A 216 3.31 2.02 28.75
C LYS A 216 3.66 2.55 30.14
N ALA A 217 4.93 2.45 30.54
CA ALA A 217 5.39 2.99 31.82
C ALA A 217 5.24 4.52 31.86
N SER A 218 5.67 5.22 30.80
CA SER A 218 5.54 6.68 30.68
C SER A 218 4.08 7.13 30.69
N LYS A 219 3.18 6.44 29.97
CA LYS A 219 1.74 6.73 30.00
C LYS A 219 1.16 6.57 31.41
N LYS A 220 1.50 5.48 32.11
CA LYS A 220 1.03 5.26 33.49
C LYS A 220 1.46 6.39 34.45
N VAL A 221 2.68 6.91 34.28
CA VAL A 221 3.17 8.06 35.06
C VAL A 221 2.37 9.32 34.71
N LEU A 222 2.24 9.63 33.41
CA LEU A 222 1.49 10.81 32.94
C LEU A 222 0.02 10.78 33.38
N ASP A 223 -0.63 9.63 33.29
CA ASP A 223 -2.03 9.46 33.74
C ASP A 223 -2.14 9.63 35.25
N SER A 224 -1.15 9.15 36.03
CA SER A 224 -1.11 9.34 37.48
C SER A 224 -0.87 10.79 37.89
N ASP A 225 -0.05 11.52 37.14
CA ASP A 225 0.21 12.94 37.38
C ASP A 225 -1.00 13.79 37.01
N LYS A 226 -1.69 13.45 35.91
CA LYS A 226 -2.93 14.09 35.50
C LYS A 226 -4.04 13.88 36.54
N ALA A 227 -4.24 12.65 37.00
CA ALA A 227 -5.22 12.35 38.05
C ALA A 227 -4.93 13.10 39.36
N ARG A 228 -3.65 13.23 39.74
CA ARG A 228 -3.22 14.02 40.91
C ARG A 228 -3.43 15.52 40.72
N ALA A 229 -3.27 16.03 39.50
CA ALA A 229 -3.53 17.43 39.19
C ALA A 229 -5.03 17.73 39.25
N GLU A 230 -5.86 16.88 38.66
CA GLU A 230 -7.33 17.00 38.67
C GLU A 230 -7.88 16.94 40.10
N SER A 231 -7.40 16.00 40.94
CA SER A 231 -7.84 15.91 42.34
C SER A 231 -7.45 17.14 43.17
N ARG A 232 -6.31 17.78 42.86
CA ARG A 232 -5.87 19.01 43.53
C ARG A 232 -6.72 20.21 43.13
N VAL A 233 -7.14 20.29 41.87
CA VAL A 233 -8.03 21.33 41.38
C VAL A 233 -9.42 21.19 41.99
N GLU A 234 -9.97 19.97 42.07
CA GLU A 234 -11.24 19.70 42.76
C GLU A 234 -11.18 20.04 44.25
N ALA A 235 -10.11 19.64 44.93
CA ALA A 235 -9.93 19.96 46.35
C ALA A 235 -9.83 21.48 46.59
N ALA A 236 -9.16 22.22 45.72
CA ALA A 236 -9.07 23.68 45.81
C ALA A 236 -10.41 24.37 45.53
N ALA A 237 -11.21 23.84 44.60
CA ALA A 237 -12.54 24.37 44.28
C ALA A 237 -13.57 24.14 45.41
N ALA A 238 -13.41 23.08 46.20
CA ALA A 238 -14.28 22.78 47.34
C ALA A 238 -14.00 23.64 48.59
N MET A 239 -12.91 24.41 48.59
CA MET A 239 -12.49 25.27 49.71
C MET A 239 -12.85 26.76 49.51
N VAL A 240 -13.52 27.10 48.39
CA VAL A 240 -14.01 28.46 48.04
C VAL A 240 -15.53 28.43 48.04
#